data_AF-A0A9P9JCZ0-F1
#
_entry.id   AF-A0A9P9JCZ0-F1
#
_cell.length_a   1.000
_cell.length_b   1.000
_cell.length_c   1.000
_cell.angle_alpha   90.00
_cell.angle_beta   90.00
_cell.angle_gamma   90.00
#
_symmetry.space_group_name_H-M   'P 1'
#
loop_
_entity.id
_entity.type
_entity.pdbx_description
1 polymer ?
#
loop_
_entity_poly.entity_id
_entity_poly.type
_entity_poly.pdbx_seq_one_letter_code
_entity_poly.pdbx_strand_id
1 'polypeptide(L)'
;MPETEQFTSAEYHQVLCPWRISVDEYQKLSQDLHAFNSAVLSPSSLPSSFPSRQTLSRYLEGYFRGFHAHMPFLHTASLSVESLGLELILPLAAVGALYRFEHAKGFELYRVAKALIKWRLDQIGEEALSRLTSTSPGYAGFANPHKGPGVSPHNAASPVASRGHKGLRLLQGLTVLMALTSWGDRALARDGLAMSSQVAMLVREFGINSIEETSSRETSWETWIRREERRRTLFVAYIIFNLQCVAFNVPPMILNQEVRINLPARASEWQAPTAEAWRQVHATEYLPQRPFQKVLDQLLSGVSIHHEAAVSAFGNYVLIHGFLQQVFFVRNATTCLPDATSSLGMDVVKSMEAALRAWQESWEATHESTLDPSSPKGPLGFNSTALLRLVYIRLNANTGPGRHLVTRDPMDIAQAFTNVKAHVCNRSPHLDRAVLQCIHALSVPIRVGIAFVARTQTLNWSIQHSLCNLECAFLLAHWLHALSVDVEASGIDSLRPDEHKLVNMVVSLVRETEWADGLDDAGQDHARRIQRLAAATIRIWAETFKGFQVFELVHMIGAGLSIVADVLG
;
A
#
# COMPACT_ATOMS: atom_id res chain seq x y z
N MET A 1 24.87 36.87 -47.52
CA MET A 1 24.83 37.05 -46.06
C MET A 1 23.38 37.21 -45.67
N PRO A 2 22.86 36.21 -44.95
CA PRO A 2 22.76 36.34 -43.49
C PRO A 2 23.36 35.15 -42.74
N GLU A 3 23.45 35.33 -41.43
CA GLU A 3 24.33 34.68 -40.47
C GLU A 3 23.89 33.27 -40.07
N THR A 4 24.88 32.38 -39.96
CA THR A 4 24.80 31.10 -39.26
C THR A 4 24.73 31.33 -37.75
N GLU A 5 23.53 31.24 -37.17
CA GLU A 5 23.38 31.04 -35.73
C GLU A 5 23.79 29.60 -35.37
N GLN A 6 24.89 29.52 -34.62
CA GLN A 6 25.31 28.30 -33.94
C GLN A 6 24.26 27.94 -32.89
N PHE A 7 23.55 26.83 -33.11
CA PHE A 7 22.79 26.16 -32.05
C PHE A 7 23.78 25.72 -30.95
N THR A 8 23.83 26.51 -29.89
CA THR A 8 24.47 26.11 -28.63
C THR A 8 23.72 24.90 -28.09
N SER A 9 24.49 23.87 -27.73
CA SER A 9 24.00 22.63 -27.15
C SER A 9 23.21 22.93 -25.89
N ALA A 10 21.88 22.85 -25.96
CA ALA A 10 21.03 22.82 -24.79
C ALA A 10 21.49 21.66 -23.89
N GLU A 11 21.73 21.97 -22.62
CA GLU A 11 22.07 21.03 -21.56
C GLU A 11 20.98 19.96 -21.48
N TYR A 12 21.22 18.81 -22.13
CA TYR A 12 20.46 17.60 -21.85
C TYR A 12 20.80 17.19 -20.42
N HIS A 13 19.91 17.51 -19.47
CA HIS A 13 19.89 16.86 -18.18
C HIS A 13 19.91 15.34 -18.44
N GLN A 14 21.02 14.68 -18.10
CA GLN A 14 21.14 13.23 -18.17
C GLN A 14 19.98 12.66 -17.33
N VAL A 15 19.00 12.06 -17.98
CA VAL A 15 17.94 11.32 -17.30
C VAL A 15 18.61 10.15 -16.62
N LEU A 16 18.90 10.29 -15.32
CA LEU A 16 19.47 9.25 -14.49
C LEU A 16 18.50 8.07 -14.50
N CYS A 17 18.87 7.00 -15.21
CA CYS A 17 18.06 5.79 -15.33
C CYS A 17 18.49 4.81 -14.23
N PRO A 18 17.72 4.66 -13.14
CA PRO A 18 18.14 3.84 -11.99
C PRO A 18 18.19 2.33 -12.29
N TRP A 19 17.69 1.92 -13.46
CA TRP A 19 17.75 0.54 -13.97
C TRP A 19 18.90 0.29 -14.95
N ARG A 20 19.76 1.28 -15.22
CA ARG A 20 20.96 1.08 -16.06
C ARG A 20 22.04 0.38 -15.25
N ILE A 21 22.58 -0.70 -15.80
CA ILE A 21 23.62 -1.52 -15.15
C ILE A 21 24.85 -1.55 -16.06
N SER A 22 25.99 -1.08 -15.54
CA SER A 22 27.28 -1.21 -16.21
C SER A 22 27.74 -2.67 -16.29
N VAL A 23 28.75 -2.95 -17.11
CA VAL A 23 29.32 -4.31 -17.22
C VAL A 23 29.98 -4.71 -15.90
N ASP A 24 30.70 -3.79 -15.27
CA ASP A 24 31.44 -4.04 -14.02
C ASP A 24 30.50 -4.27 -12.84
N GLU A 25 29.43 -3.47 -12.71
CA GLU A 25 28.40 -3.70 -11.69
C GLU A 25 27.74 -5.06 -11.85
N TYR A 26 27.43 -5.46 -13.09
CA TYR A 26 26.83 -6.76 -13.37
C TYR A 26 27.77 -7.93 -13.02
N GLN A 27 29.06 -7.81 -13.34
CA GLN A 27 30.06 -8.81 -13.00
C GLN A 27 30.19 -8.96 -11.47
N LYS A 28 30.22 -7.85 -10.74
CA LYS A 28 30.26 -7.85 -9.27
C LYS A 28 29.04 -8.55 -8.67
N LEU A 29 27.83 -8.22 -9.11
CA LEU A 29 26.61 -8.90 -8.65
C LEU A 29 26.62 -10.40 -8.94
N SER A 30 27.12 -10.79 -10.12
CA SER A 30 27.23 -12.20 -10.51
C SER A 30 28.22 -12.96 -9.62
N GLN A 31 29.35 -12.34 -9.28
CA GLN A 31 30.35 -12.89 -8.36
C GLN A 31 29.79 -13.02 -6.94
N ASP A 32 29.13 -11.98 -6.43
CA ASP A 32 28.50 -11.99 -5.11
C ASP A 32 27.46 -13.11 -5.00
N LEU A 33 26.66 -13.34 -6.07
CA LEU A 33 25.67 -14.42 -6.08
C LEU A 33 26.34 -15.80 -6.14
N HIS A 34 27.42 -15.94 -6.91
CA HIS A 34 28.19 -17.18 -6.95
C HIS A 34 28.80 -17.50 -5.57
N ALA A 35 29.34 -16.51 -4.89
CA ALA A 35 29.87 -16.65 -3.54
C ALA A 35 28.77 -17.09 -2.55
N PHE A 36 27.58 -16.49 -2.63
CA PHE A 36 26.42 -16.92 -1.84
C PHE A 36 26.02 -18.37 -2.13
N ASN A 37 25.87 -18.75 -3.41
CA ASN A 37 25.50 -20.10 -3.80
C ASN A 37 26.52 -21.14 -3.33
N SER A 38 27.80 -20.77 -3.25
CA SER A 38 28.87 -21.64 -2.74
C SER A 38 28.82 -21.80 -1.22
N ALA A 39 28.31 -20.79 -0.50
CA ALA A 39 28.23 -20.80 0.97
C ALA A 39 27.00 -21.54 1.51
N VAL A 40 25.93 -21.67 0.71
CA VAL A 40 24.72 -22.39 1.12
C VAL A 40 24.86 -23.88 0.83
N LEU A 41 24.81 -24.71 1.87
CA LEU A 41 25.06 -26.18 1.84
C LEU A 41 24.06 -27.02 1.00
N SER A 42 23.14 -26.39 0.26
CA SER A 42 22.12 -27.06 -0.57
C SER A 42 22.03 -26.48 -2.00
N PRO A 43 22.99 -26.79 -2.90
CA PRO A 43 23.09 -26.20 -4.25
C PRO A 43 21.94 -26.57 -5.20
N SER A 44 21.21 -27.65 -4.94
CA SER A 44 20.22 -28.22 -5.86
C SER A 44 18.89 -27.47 -5.92
N SER A 45 18.69 -26.45 -5.09
CA SER A 45 17.41 -25.73 -4.98
C SER A 45 17.47 -24.27 -5.41
N LEU A 46 18.60 -23.76 -5.94
CA LEU A 46 18.71 -22.40 -6.44
C LEU A 46 19.06 -22.41 -7.94
N PRO A 47 18.51 -21.51 -8.77
CA PRO A 47 18.84 -21.44 -10.18
C PRO A 47 20.34 -21.18 -10.36
N SER A 48 20.96 -21.94 -11.27
CA SER A 48 22.41 -21.94 -11.49
C SER A 48 22.94 -20.68 -12.20
N SER A 49 22.07 -19.90 -12.84
CA SER A 49 22.46 -18.70 -13.61
C SER A 49 21.72 -17.45 -13.15
N PHE A 50 22.47 -16.39 -12.87
CA PHE A 50 21.95 -15.03 -12.71
C PHE A 50 21.27 -14.56 -14.02
N PRO A 51 20.18 -13.78 -13.98
CA PRO A 51 19.59 -13.23 -15.20
C PRO A 51 20.62 -12.41 -15.98
N SER A 52 20.54 -12.42 -17.31
CA SER A 52 21.41 -11.58 -18.15
C SER A 52 21.33 -10.09 -17.74
N ARG A 53 22.36 -9.30 -18.03
CA ARG A 53 22.39 -7.86 -17.74
C ARG A 53 21.18 -7.13 -18.33
N GLN A 54 20.80 -7.46 -19.56
CA GLN A 54 19.62 -6.88 -20.22
C GLN A 54 18.32 -7.29 -19.51
N THR A 55 18.19 -8.57 -19.14
CA THR A 55 17.03 -9.08 -18.41
C THR A 55 16.90 -8.39 -17.05
N LEU A 56 17.99 -8.28 -16.30
CA LEU A 56 18.00 -7.62 -14.99
C LEU A 56 17.62 -6.14 -15.10
N SER A 57 18.19 -5.42 -16.06
CA SER A 57 17.85 -4.01 -16.33
C SER A 57 16.36 -3.85 -16.66
N ARG A 58 15.80 -4.72 -17.50
CA ARG A 58 14.36 -4.70 -17.84
C ARG A 58 13.45 -4.97 -16.63
N TYR A 59 13.84 -5.87 -15.74
CA TYR A 59 13.11 -6.12 -14.50
C TYR A 59 13.20 -4.94 -13.54
N LEU A 60 14.39 -4.37 -13.33
CA LEU A 60 14.53 -3.15 -12.51
C LEU A 60 13.68 -2.00 -13.07
N GLU A 61 13.63 -1.82 -14.39
CA GLU A 61 12.74 -0.83 -15.01
C GLU A 61 11.26 -1.14 -14.70
N GLY A 62 10.84 -2.40 -14.75
CA GLY A 62 9.49 -2.81 -14.36
C GLY A 62 9.16 -2.47 -12.90
N TYR A 63 10.10 -2.63 -11.99
CA TYR A 63 9.95 -2.23 -10.59
C TYR A 63 9.83 -0.71 -10.43
N PHE A 64 10.73 0.05 -11.04
CA PHE A 64 10.76 1.50 -10.89
C PHE A 64 9.55 2.20 -11.52
N ARG A 65 9.08 1.70 -12.67
CA ARG A 65 7.89 2.23 -13.35
C ARG A 65 6.57 1.76 -12.73
N GLY A 66 6.57 0.60 -12.07
CA GLY A 66 5.39 0.04 -11.42
C GLY A 66 5.42 0.27 -9.91
N PHE A 67 5.93 -0.71 -9.17
CA PHE A 67 5.86 -0.76 -7.71
C PHE A 67 6.39 0.50 -7.01
N HIS A 68 7.55 1.01 -7.44
CA HIS A 68 8.22 2.14 -6.78
C HIS A 68 7.39 3.42 -6.80
N ALA A 69 6.62 3.67 -7.87
CA ALA A 69 5.76 4.85 -7.98
C ALA A 69 4.71 4.90 -6.86
N HIS A 70 4.21 3.73 -6.43
CA HIS A 70 3.24 3.62 -5.34
C HIS A 70 3.90 3.46 -3.97
N MET A 71 5.15 3.00 -3.91
CA MET A 71 5.93 2.77 -2.70
C MET A 71 7.33 3.43 -2.78
N PRO A 72 7.42 4.79 -2.79
CA PRO A 72 8.67 5.47 -3.09
C PRO A 72 9.58 5.58 -1.87
N PHE A 73 10.41 4.57 -1.65
CA PHE A 73 11.39 4.54 -0.56
C PHE A 73 12.86 4.63 -1.01
N LEU A 74 13.13 4.68 -2.31
CA LEU A 74 14.48 4.82 -2.90
C LEU A 74 14.65 6.17 -3.59
N HIS A 75 15.81 6.80 -3.39
CA HIS A 75 16.13 8.08 -4.01
C HIS A 75 16.73 7.83 -5.40
N THR A 76 15.94 7.96 -6.47
CA THR A 76 16.36 7.56 -7.82
C THR A 76 17.56 8.34 -8.35
N ALA A 77 17.73 9.61 -7.98
CA ALA A 77 18.81 10.44 -8.49
C ALA A 77 20.19 10.13 -7.88
N SER A 78 20.24 9.58 -6.66
CA SER A 78 21.52 9.19 -6.02
C SER A 78 21.76 7.68 -6.06
N LEU A 79 20.91 6.94 -6.75
CA LEU A 79 20.91 5.49 -6.73
C LEU A 79 22.02 4.94 -7.64
N SER A 80 22.88 4.08 -7.09
CA SER A 80 23.78 3.23 -7.88
C SER A 80 23.47 1.77 -7.64
N VAL A 81 23.73 0.91 -8.63
CA VAL A 81 23.50 -0.54 -8.50
C VAL A 81 24.35 -1.11 -7.36
N GLU A 82 25.58 -0.62 -7.23
CA GLU A 82 26.47 -0.97 -6.13
C GLU A 82 25.87 -0.66 -4.74
N SER A 83 25.14 0.45 -4.60
CA SER A 83 24.53 0.86 -3.33
C SER A 83 23.37 -0.05 -2.89
N LEU A 84 22.75 -0.78 -3.82
CA LEU A 84 21.58 -1.61 -3.53
C LEU A 84 21.95 -2.94 -2.87
N GLY A 85 23.04 -3.58 -3.33
CA GLY A 85 23.40 -4.94 -2.94
C GLY A 85 22.42 -6.01 -3.44
N LEU A 86 22.78 -7.28 -3.28
CA LEU A 86 21.95 -8.41 -3.71
C LEU A 86 20.66 -8.53 -2.89
N GLU A 87 20.72 -8.17 -1.61
CA GLU A 87 19.61 -8.22 -0.66
C GLU A 87 18.42 -7.38 -1.13
N LEU A 88 18.66 -6.31 -1.91
CA LEU A 88 17.60 -5.49 -2.48
C LEU A 88 17.38 -5.75 -3.97
N ILE A 89 18.45 -5.87 -4.78
CA ILE A 89 18.33 -6.05 -6.23
C ILE A 89 17.48 -7.26 -6.61
N LEU A 90 17.65 -8.40 -5.92
CA LEU A 90 16.88 -9.60 -6.23
C LEU A 90 15.38 -9.42 -5.94
N PRO A 91 14.96 -8.90 -4.77
CA PRO A 91 13.56 -8.51 -4.56
C PRO A 91 13.02 -7.50 -5.57
N LEU A 92 13.80 -6.46 -5.92
CA LEU A 92 13.37 -5.47 -6.92
C LEU A 92 13.13 -6.16 -8.27
N ALA A 93 14.06 -7.00 -8.71
CA ALA A 93 13.95 -7.74 -9.96
C ALA A 93 12.80 -8.75 -9.93
N ALA A 94 12.53 -9.41 -8.80
CA ALA A 94 11.43 -10.35 -8.64
C ALA A 94 10.07 -9.66 -8.86
N VAL A 95 9.82 -8.55 -8.17
CA VAL A 95 8.61 -7.74 -8.38
C VAL A 95 8.60 -7.17 -9.80
N GLY A 96 9.73 -6.66 -10.28
CA GLY A 96 9.88 -6.12 -11.62
C GLY A 96 9.53 -7.12 -12.72
N ALA A 97 9.87 -8.40 -12.57
CA ALA A 97 9.47 -9.46 -13.48
C ALA A 97 7.95 -9.68 -13.50
N LEU A 98 7.25 -9.53 -12.36
CA LEU A 98 5.79 -9.56 -12.33
C LEU A 98 5.18 -8.39 -13.12
N TYR A 99 5.74 -7.19 -13.00
CA TYR A 99 5.35 -6.03 -13.81
C TYR A 99 5.70 -6.16 -15.30
N ARG A 100 6.47 -7.19 -15.69
CA ARG A 100 6.72 -7.60 -17.07
C ARG A 100 5.92 -8.84 -17.49
N PHE A 101 4.99 -9.30 -16.65
CA PHE A 101 4.20 -10.52 -16.84
C PHE A 101 5.03 -11.80 -16.98
N GLU A 102 6.26 -11.80 -16.46
CA GLU A 102 7.16 -12.96 -16.42
C GLU A 102 7.12 -13.62 -15.03
N HIS A 103 5.92 -14.07 -14.63
CA HIS A 103 5.64 -14.58 -13.28
C HIS A 103 6.58 -15.71 -12.84
N ALA A 104 6.83 -16.69 -13.72
CA ALA A 104 7.74 -17.80 -13.42
C ALA A 104 9.15 -17.29 -13.05
N LYS A 105 9.67 -16.29 -13.77
CA LYS A 105 10.97 -15.67 -13.47
C LYS A 105 10.93 -14.81 -12.22
N GLY A 106 9.82 -14.11 -11.97
CA GLY A 106 9.59 -13.41 -10.70
C GLY A 106 9.65 -14.35 -9.50
N PHE A 107 9.03 -15.52 -9.58
CA PHE A 107 9.04 -16.52 -8.49
C PHE A 107 10.37 -17.24 -8.34
N GLU A 108 11.08 -17.51 -9.45
CA GLU A 108 12.47 -18.00 -9.38
C GLU A 108 13.35 -17.01 -8.61
N LEU A 109 13.29 -15.71 -8.94
CA LEU A 109 14.06 -14.65 -8.26
C LEU A 109 13.65 -14.47 -6.81
N TYR A 110 12.34 -14.50 -6.52
CA TYR A 110 11.80 -14.48 -5.16
C TYR A 110 12.43 -15.59 -4.30
N ARG A 111 12.50 -16.81 -4.82
CA ARG A 111 13.08 -17.96 -4.09
C ARG A 111 14.54 -17.70 -3.72
N VAL A 112 15.34 -17.18 -4.65
CA VAL A 112 16.75 -16.81 -4.38
C VAL A 112 16.84 -15.68 -3.36
N ALA A 113 16.06 -14.62 -3.55
CA ALA A 113 16.03 -13.46 -2.66
C ALA A 113 15.68 -13.86 -1.22
N LYS A 114 14.64 -14.69 -1.06
CA LYS A 114 14.20 -15.20 0.24
C LYS A 114 15.29 -16.01 0.93
N ALA A 115 15.95 -16.92 0.20
CA ALA A 115 17.04 -17.72 0.73
C ALA A 115 18.23 -16.85 1.16
N LEU A 116 18.61 -15.86 0.35
CA LEU A 116 19.68 -14.91 0.65
C LEU A 116 19.38 -14.11 1.91
N ILE A 117 18.21 -13.46 1.98
CA ILE A 117 17.84 -12.62 3.14
C ILE A 117 17.75 -13.47 4.41
N LYS A 118 17.15 -14.66 4.33
CA LYS A 118 17.10 -15.60 5.46
C LYS A 118 18.50 -15.96 5.95
N TRP A 119 19.38 -16.38 5.03
CA TRP A 119 20.76 -16.71 5.38
C TRP A 119 21.51 -15.53 6.01
N ARG A 120 21.32 -14.30 5.51
CA ARG A 120 21.90 -13.09 6.12
C ARG A 120 21.40 -12.85 7.55
N LEU A 121 20.09 -13.00 7.77
CA LEU A 121 19.50 -12.85 9.10
C LEU A 121 20.01 -13.94 10.05
N ASP A 122 20.12 -15.18 9.59
CA ASP A 122 20.66 -16.30 10.38
C ASP A 122 22.12 -16.04 10.77
N GLN A 123 22.97 -15.56 9.85
CA GLN A 123 24.36 -15.18 10.16
C GLN A 123 24.45 -14.07 11.23
N ILE A 124 23.60 -13.05 11.13
CA ILE A 124 23.54 -11.97 12.12
C ILE A 124 23.07 -12.50 13.48
N GLY A 125 22.11 -13.45 13.48
CA GLY A 125 21.64 -14.14 14.67
C GLY A 125 22.74 -14.97 15.34
N GLU A 126 23.51 -15.74 14.57
CA GLU A 126 24.63 -16.55 15.07
C GLU A 126 25.76 -15.67 15.64
N GLU A 127 26.09 -14.55 15.02
CA GLU A 127 27.05 -13.57 15.59
C GLU A 127 26.55 -13.01 16.93
N ALA A 128 25.25 -12.80 17.09
CA ALA A 128 24.66 -12.40 18.37
C ALA A 128 24.69 -13.55 19.40
N LEU A 129 24.37 -14.77 18.99
CA LEU A 129 24.36 -15.94 19.87
C LEU A 129 25.76 -16.31 20.35
N SER A 130 26.77 -16.28 19.48
CA SER A 130 28.17 -16.53 19.81
C SER A 130 28.70 -15.58 20.89
N ARG A 131 28.25 -14.32 20.86
CA ARG A 131 28.55 -13.34 21.93
C ARG A 131 27.91 -13.73 23.26
N LEU A 132 26.69 -14.28 23.24
CA LEU A 132 26.01 -14.74 24.45
C LEU A 132 26.63 -16.02 25.01
N THR A 133 27.04 -16.97 24.17
CA THR A 133 27.67 -18.22 24.61
C THR A 133 29.09 -18.00 25.15
N SER A 134 29.75 -16.90 24.78
CA SER A 134 31.11 -16.57 25.23
C SER A 134 31.15 -15.74 26.52
N THR A 135 30.02 -15.21 27.00
CA THR A 135 29.98 -14.40 28.23
C THR A 135 28.77 -14.73 29.10
N SER A 136 29.01 -15.07 30.37
CA SER A 136 27.94 -15.15 31.36
C SER A 136 27.33 -13.76 31.62
N PRO A 137 26.00 -13.63 31.71
CA PRO A 137 25.38 -12.36 32.05
C PRO A 137 25.85 -11.85 33.42
N GLY A 138 26.06 -10.54 33.55
CA GLY A 138 26.55 -9.93 34.80
C GLY A 138 25.64 -10.18 36.02
N TYR A 139 24.33 -10.34 35.81
CA TYR A 139 23.39 -10.70 36.89
C TYR A 139 23.56 -12.13 37.40
N ALA A 140 24.24 -13.01 36.65
CA ALA A 140 24.54 -14.38 37.07
C ALA A 140 25.76 -14.44 38.02
N GLY A 141 26.38 -13.30 38.37
CA GLY A 141 27.45 -13.22 39.37
C GLY A 141 28.84 -13.68 38.90
N PHE A 142 28.95 -14.21 37.68
CA PHE A 142 30.21 -14.68 37.07
C PHE A 142 30.77 -13.71 36.03
N ALA A 143 30.70 -12.40 36.30
CA ALA A 143 31.21 -11.39 35.37
C ALA A 143 32.73 -11.58 35.19
N ASN A 144 33.17 -11.59 33.94
CA ASN A 144 34.58 -11.73 33.58
C ASN A 144 35.35 -10.49 34.10
N PRO A 145 36.35 -10.62 35.01
CA PRO A 145 37.02 -9.48 35.65
C PRO A 145 37.80 -8.57 34.68
N HIS A 146 37.96 -8.96 33.41
CA HIS A 146 38.68 -8.21 32.38
C HIS A 146 37.83 -7.28 31.51
N LYS A 147 36.50 -7.22 31.68
CA LYS A 147 35.65 -6.22 31.00
C LYS A 147 35.26 -5.13 31.99
N GLY A 148 35.74 -3.91 31.75
CA GLY A 148 35.47 -2.74 32.57
C GLY A 148 33.96 -2.44 32.74
N PRO A 149 33.59 -1.59 33.71
CA PRO A 149 32.20 -1.28 34.00
C PRO A 149 31.64 -0.42 32.87
N GLY A 150 30.87 -1.01 31.95
CA GLY A 150 30.07 -0.22 31.02
C GLY A 150 29.93 -0.84 29.65
N VAL A 151 28.96 -1.74 29.50
CA VAL A 151 27.82 -1.59 28.58
C VAL A 151 26.74 -2.49 29.16
N SER A 152 25.65 -1.93 29.69
CA SER A 152 24.49 -2.75 30.06
C SER A 152 24.00 -3.50 28.81
N PRO A 153 23.66 -4.80 28.88
CA PRO A 153 23.12 -5.55 27.74
C PRO A 153 21.92 -4.85 27.08
N HIS A 154 21.18 -4.06 27.86
CA HIS A 154 20.06 -3.22 27.40
C HIS A 154 20.43 -2.07 26.45
N ASN A 155 21.72 -1.68 26.37
CA ASN A 155 22.23 -0.62 25.48
C ASN A 155 23.01 -1.17 24.27
N ALA A 156 23.01 -2.49 24.03
CA ALA A 156 23.64 -3.05 22.85
C ALA A 156 22.88 -2.60 21.58
N ALA A 157 23.59 -1.98 20.63
CA ALA A 157 23.02 -1.59 19.35
C ALA A 157 22.41 -2.81 18.63
N SER A 158 21.27 -2.60 17.94
CA SER A 158 20.60 -3.68 17.20
C SER A 158 21.59 -4.36 16.22
N PRO A 159 21.62 -5.70 16.14
CA PRO A 159 22.53 -6.42 15.25
C PRO A 159 22.37 -6.07 13.77
N VAL A 160 21.15 -5.75 13.32
CA VAL A 160 20.88 -5.40 11.91
C VAL A 160 21.06 -3.90 11.68
N ALA A 161 20.53 -3.05 12.56
CA ALA A 161 20.61 -1.60 12.43
C ALA A 161 22.05 -1.08 12.57
N SER A 162 22.90 -1.73 13.38
CA SER A 162 24.33 -1.40 13.51
C SER A 162 25.12 -1.57 12.21
N ARG A 163 24.58 -2.31 11.22
CA ARG A 163 25.16 -2.45 9.87
C ARG A 163 24.82 -1.27 8.96
N GLY A 164 24.13 -0.24 9.48
CA GLY A 164 23.81 0.99 8.77
C GLY A 164 23.07 0.73 7.47
N HIS A 165 23.63 1.22 6.36
CA HIS A 165 23.00 1.15 5.05
C HIS A 165 22.75 -0.29 4.57
N LYS A 166 23.67 -1.23 4.84
CA LYS A 166 23.50 -2.64 4.45
C LYS A 166 22.31 -3.29 5.17
N GLY A 167 22.11 -2.96 6.45
CA GLY A 167 20.93 -3.41 7.19
C GLY A 167 19.64 -2.82 6.63
N LEU A 168 19.67 -1.55 6.20
CA LEU A 168 18.51 -0.90 5.58
C LEU A 168 18.13 -1.57 4.25
N ARG A 169 19.13 -1.95 3.43
CA ARG A 169 18.90 -2.73 2.19
C ARG A 169 18.23 -4.07 2.46
N LEU A 170 18.62 -4.75 3.55
CA LEU A 170 17.96 -5.99 3.98
C LEU A 170 16.50 -5.77 4.36
N LEU A 171 16.20 -4.73 5.16
CA LEU A 171 14.82 -4.36 5.51
C LEU A 171 14.00 -4.02 4.25
N GLN A 172 14.55 -3.22 3.34
CA GLN A 172 13.90 -2.85 2.08
C GLN A 172 13.61 -4.08 1.24
N GLY A 173 14.59 -4.98 1.09
CA GLY A 173 14.44 -6.23 0.34
C GLY A 173 13.34 -7.11 0.93
N LEU A 174 13.35 -7.30 2.25
CA LEU A 174 12.32 -8.09 2.94
C LEU A 174 10.93 -7.44 2.83
N THR A 175 10.85 -6.10 2.88
CA THR A 175 9.59 -5.36 2.70
C THR A 175 9.01 -5.56 1.30
N VAL A 176 9.87 -5.58 0.27
CA VAL A 176 9.46 -5.85 -1.12
C VAL A 176 8.99 -7.29 -1.29
N LEU A 177 9.68 -8.29 -0.70
CA LEU A 177 9.24 -9.68 -0.72
C LEU A 177 7.93 -9.89 0.04
N MET A 178 7.75 -9.22 1.19
CA MET A 178 6.49 -9.22 1.94
C MET A 178 5.34 -8.71 1.08
N ALA A 179 5.53 -7.60 0.35
CA ALA A 179 4.50 -7.11 -0.57
C ALA A 179 4.22 -8.10 -1.71
N LEU A 180 5.26 -8.64 -2.37
CA LEU A 180 5.12 -9.61 -3.45
C LEU A 180 4.28 -10.81 -3.03
N THR A 181 4.61 -11.40 -1.89
CA THR A 181 3.95 -12.61 -1.36
C THR A 181 2.55 -12.34 -0.82
N SER A 182 2.31 -11.14 -0.28
CA SER A 182 0.98 -10.74 0.19
C SER A 182 -0.03 -10.68 -0.95
N TRP A 183 0.38 -10.18 -2.12
CA TRP A 183 -0.53 -9.97 -3.25
C TRP A 183 -0.42 -11.06 -4.33
N GLY A 184 0.68 -11.83 -4.32
CA GLY A 184 0.99 -12.92 -5.25
C GLY A 184 0.19 -14.19 -5.00
N ASP A 185 0.79 -15.34 -5.31
CA ASP A 185 0.12 -16.65 -5.37
C ASP A 185 -0.34 -17.19 -4.00
N ARG A 186 -1.39 -18.02 -4.02
CA ARG A 186 -1.90 -18.75 -2.83
C ARG A 186 -0.80 -19.42 -2.02
N ALA A 187 0.13 -20.09 -2.69
CA ALA A 187 1.26 -20.79 -2.06
C ALA A 187 2.17 -19.84 -1.28
N LEU A 188 2.19 -18.56 -1.64
CA LEU A 188 3.04 -17.53 -1.05
C LEU A 188 2.31 -16.65 -0.03
N ALA A 189 0.97 -16.67 0.03
CA ALA A 189 0.20 -15.81 0.93
C ALA A 189 0.61 -15.97 2.41
N ARG A 190 0.93 -17.20 2.83
CA ARG A 190 1.44 -17.50 4.19
C ARG A 190 2.82 -16.92 4.44
N ASP A 191 3.68 -16.92 3.43
CA ASP A 191 5.00 -16.30 3.52
C ASP A 191 4.89 -14.79 3.75
N GLY A 192 3.91 -14.12 3.13
CA GLY A 192 3.67 -12.70 3.34
C GLY A 192 3.37 -12.36 4.80
N LEU A 193 2.48 -13.12 5.45
CA LEU A 193 2.15 -12.94 6.86
C LEU A 193 3.33 -13.30 7.78
N ALA A 194 4.10 -14.34 7.44
CA ALA A 194 5.30 -14.72 8.20
C ALA A 194 6.43 -13.69 8.07
N MET A 195 6.58 -13.06 6.91
CA MET A 195 7.53 -11.96 6.71
C MET A 195 7.10 -10.70 7.47
N SER A 196 5.80 -10.49 7.70
CA SER A 196 5.30 -9.31 8.42
C SER A 196 5.90 -9.17 9.81
N SER A 197 6.04 -10.27 10.55
CA SER A 197 6.64 -10.24 11.89
C SER A 197 8.12 -9.84 11.84
N GLN A 198 8.88 -10.39 10.89
CA GLN A 198 10.30 -10.07 10.69
C GLN A 198 10.49 -8.61 10.26
N VAL A 199 9.70 -8.13 9.30
CA VAL A 199 9.73 -6.72 8.88
C VAL A 199 9.40 -5.81 10.07
N ALA A 200 8.41 -6.17 10.90
CA ALA A 200 8.02 -5.36 12.04
C ALA A 200 9.13 -5.26 13.10
N MET A 201 9.88 -6.34 13.35
CA MET A 201 11.05 -6.30 14.23
C MET A 201 12.11 -5.35 13.65
N LEU A 202 12.46 -5.50 12.37
CA LEU A 202 13.45 -4.65 11.72
C LEU A 202 13.02 -3.17 11.69
N VAL A 203 11.75 -2.88 11.40
CA VAL A 203 11.20 -1.51 11.44
C VAL A 203 11.36 -0.86 12.81
N ARG A 204 11.17 -1.63 13.89
CA ARG A 204 11.43 -1.17 15.27
C ARG A 204 12.93 -0.98 15.53
N GLU A 205 13.77 -1.91 15.11
CA GLU A 205 15.24 -1.80 15.22
C GLU A 205 15.80 -0.57 14.48
N PHE A 206 15.22 -0.25 13.33
CA PHE A 206 15.57 0.95 12.58
C PHE A 206 14.96 2.22 13.18
N GLY A 207 14.21 2.14 14.27
CA GLY A 207 13.80 3.29 15.09
C GLY A 207 12.54 4.01 14.61
N ILE A 208 11.53 3.30 14.09
CA ILE A 208 10.21 3.92 13.84
C ILE A 208 9.59 4.53 15.11
N ASN A 209 9.96 3.99 16.28
CA ASN A 209 9.51 4.37 17.61
C ASN A 209 10.46 5.34 18.33
N SER A 210 11.53 5.74 17.67
CA SER A 210 12.49 6.72 18.16
C SER A 210 12.06 8.10 17.69
N ILE A 211 12.03 9.07 18.62
CA ILE A 211 11.81 10.47 18.29
C ILE A 211 12.96 10.93 17.41
N GLU A 212 12.66 11.50 16.25
CA GLU A 212 13.68 12.10 15.42
C GLU A 212 14.13 13.43 16.05
N GLU A 213 15.43 13.55 16.33
CA GLU A 213 16.01 14.81 16.78
C GLU A 213 15.81 15.90 15.73
N THR A 214 15.54 17.12 16.19
CA THR A 214 15.42 18.30 15.33
C THR A 214 16.72 18.46 14.56
N SER A 215 16.70 18.18 13.26
CA SER A 215 17.91 18.26 12.44
C SER A 215 18.35 19.71 12.31
N SER A 216 19.62 19.99 12.56
CA SER A 216 20.25 21.27 12.21
C SER A 216 20.01 21.57 10.73
N ARG A 217 19.68 22.84 10.41
CA ARG A 217 19.61 23.34 9.02
C ARG A 217 20.89 23.03 8.22
N GLU A 218 22.01 22.93 8.92
CA GLU A 218 23.29 22.47 8.41
C GLU A 218 23.31 20.94 8.38
N THR A 219 22.72 20.34 7.33
CA THR A 219 22.87 18.91 7.02
C THR A 219 23.29 18.79 5.55
N SER A 220 24.24 17.90 5.25
CA SER A 220 24.62 17.63 3.85
C SER A 220 23.47 16.92 3.10
N TRP A 221 23.39 17.13 1.79
CA TRP A 221 22.36 16.50 0.95
C TRP A 221 22.36 14.98 1.06
N GLU A 222 23.55 14.35 1.10
CA GLU A 222 23.71 12.90 1.22
C GLU A 222 23.20 12.40 2.58
N THR A 223 23.43 13.17 3.63
CA THR A 223 22.96 12.82 4.98
C THR A 223 21.44 12.99 5.07
N TRP A 224 20.89 14.03 4.44
CA TRP A 224 19.46 14.24 4.34
C TRP A 224 18.78 13.11 3.55
N ILE A 225 19.31 12.74 2.37
CA ILE A 225 18.79 11.62 1.56
C ILE A 225 18.79 10.33 2.38
N ARG A 226 19.88 10.00 3.07
CA ARG A 226 19.95 8.77 3.89
C ARG A 226 18.86 8.74 4.98
N ARG A 227 18.60 9.87 5.63
CA ARG A 227 17.55 10.00 6.66
C ARG A 227 16.16 9.86 6.05
N GLU A 228 15.91 10.53 4.93
CA GLU A 228 14.63 10.46 4.24
C GLU A 228 14.37 9.09 3.61
N GLU A 229 15.40 8.41 3.07
CA GLU A 229 15.31 7.03 2.56
C GLU A 229 14.90 6.06 3.66
N ARG A 230 15.53 6.17 4.84
CA ARG A 230 15.14 5.42 6.04
C ARG A 230 13.69 5.71 6.40
N ARG A 231 13.31 6.99 6.55
CA ARG A 231 11.96 7.42 6.93
C ARG A 231 10.90 6.85 5.97
N ARG A 232 11.11 7.00 4.67
CA ARG A 232 10.21 6.47 3.63
C ARG A 232 10.15 4.95 3.64
N THR A 233 11.27 4.25 3.87
CA THR A 233 11.29 2.78 4.04
C THR A 233 10.39 2.34 5.19
N LEU A 234 10.50 3.00 6.35
CA LEU A 234 9.70 2.70 7.53
C LEU A 234 8.20 2.95 7.28
N PHE A 235 7.86 4.04 6.59
CA PHE A 235 6.47 4.31 6.21
C PHE A 235 5.92 3.35 5.14
N VAL A 236 6.72 2.92 4.17
CA VAL A 236 6.29 1.92 3.20
C VAL A 236 5.98 0.59 3.90
N ALA A 237 6.80 0.16 4.86
CA ALA A 237 6.48 -1.02 5.66
C ALA A 237 5.19 -0.83 6.47
N TYR A 238 5.01 0.32 7.14
CA TYR A 238 3.78 0.69 7.84
C TYR A 238 2.55 0.64 6.92
N ILE A 239 2.66 1.16 5.69
CA ILE A 239 1.60 1.12 4.67
C ILE A 239 1.24 -0.32 4.32
N ILE A 240 2.22 -1.18 4.04
CA ILE A 240 1.95 -2.57 3.67
C ILE A 240 1.30 -3.33 4.83
N PHE A 241 1.68 -3.07 6.09
CA PHE A 241 0.97 -3.66 7.26
C PHE A 241 -0.50 -3.25 7.31
N ASN A 242 -0.81 -1.98 7.05
CA ASN A 242 -2.19 -1.52 7.02
C ASN A 242 -2.96 -2.09 5.81
N LEU A 243 -2.31 -2.28 4.66
CA LEU A 243 -2.94 -2.95 3.51
C LEU A 243 -3.21 -4.44 3.78
N GLN A 244 -2.30 -5.14 4.46
CA GLN A 244 -2.53 -6.52 4.90
C GLN A 244 -3.68 -6.59 5.90
N CYS A 245 -3.81 -5.59 6.79
CA CYS A 245 -4.96 -5.46 7.68
C CYS A 245 -6.27 -5.33 6.90
N VAL A 246 -6.33 -4.43 5.90
CA VAL A 246 -7.52 -4.26 5.05
C VAL A 246 -7.87 -5.55 4.29
N ALA A 247 -6.87 -6.22 3.72
CA ALA A 247 -7.07 -7.40 2.87
C ALA A 247 -7.42 -8.67 3.67
N PHE A 248 -6.70 -8.93 4.77
CA PHE A 248 -6.75 -10.20 5.50
C PHE A 248 -7.41 -10.10 6.88
N ASN A 249 -7.83 -8.90 7.27
CA ASN A 249 -8.41 -8.63 8.59
C ASN A 249 -7.49 -9.07 9.74
N VAL A 250 -6.17 -8.91 9.56
CA VAL A 250 -5.16 -9.14 10.58
C VAL A 250 -4.78 -7.81 11.25
N PRO A 251 -4.49 -7.76 12.56
CA PRO A 251 -4.01 -6.54 13.19
C PRO A 251 -2.73 -6.03 12.50
N PRO A 252 -2.59 -4.72 12.25
CA PRO A 252 -1.36 -4.18 11.69
C PRO A 252 -0.20 -4.35 12.69
N MET A 253 0.96 -4.75 12.18
CA MET A 253 2.12 -5.11 13.03
C MET A 253 2.85 -3.91 13.65
N ILE A 254 2.53 -2.69 13.21
CA ILE A 254 3.03 -1.43 13.76
C ILE A 254 1.84 -0.51 14.02
N LEU A 255 1.70 -0.06 15.27
CA LEU A 255 0.60 0.80 15.69
C LEU A 255 0.91 2.28 15.49
N ASN A 256 -0.12 3.12 15.33
CA ASN A 256 0.00 4.59 15.26
C ASN A 256 0.79 5.15 16.44
N GLN A 257 0.59 4.58 17.63
CA GLN A 257 1.28 4.95 18.87
C GLN A 257 2.78 4.58 18.89
N GLU A 258 3.21 3.69 18.01
CA GLU A 258 4.62 3.33 17.84
C GLU A 258 5.34 4.24 16.85
N VAL A 259 4.63 5.00 16.01
CA VAL A 259 5.26 5.81 14.94
C VAL A 259 5.66 7.19 15.49
N ARG A 260 6.93 7.37 15.86
CA ARG A 260 7.48 8.60 16.44
C ARG A 260 8.38 9.42 15.50
N ILE A 261 8.44 9.03 14.23
CA ILE A 261 9.19 9.73 13.18
C ILE A 261 8.36 10.87 12.55
N ASN A 262 9.04 11.81 11.88
CA ASN A 262 8.38 12.87 11.12
C ASN A 262 7.73 12.34 9.84
N LEU A 263 6.71 13.03 9.33
CA LEU A 263 6.11 12.75 8.02
C LEU A 263 7.14 12.93 6.88
N PRO A 264 7.00 12.19 5.77
CA PRO A 264 7.90 12.31 4.62
C PRO A 264 7.93 13.72 4.02
N ALA A 265 9.10 14.12 3.52
CA ALA A 265 9.29 15.38 2.81
C ALA A 265 8.55 15.40 1.46
N ARG A 266 8.48 16.58 0.83
CA ARG A 266 7.87 16.75 -0.50
C ARG A 266 8.65 15.99 -1.56
N ALA A 267 7.94 15.61 -2.63
CA ALA A 267 8.52 15.03 -3.83
C ALA A 267 9.52 15.97 -4.50
N SER A 268 9.32 17.29 -4.48
CA SER A 268 10.28 18.26 -5.02
C SER A 268 11.67 18.15 -4.37
N GLU A 269 11.73 18.12 -3.04
CA GLU A 269 12.99 17.93 -2.30
C GLU A 269 13.55 16.51 -2.50
N TRP A 270 12.68 15.49 -2.49
CA TRP A 270 13.07 14.08 -2.63
C TRP A 270 13.48 13.69 -4.05
N GLN A 271 13.07 14.42 -5.07
CA GLN A 271 13.43 14.11 -6.47
C GLN A 271 14.52 15.05 -6.99
N ALA A 272 15.05 15.93 -6.14
CA ALA A 272 16.11 16.84 -6.51
C ALA A 272 17.30 16.05 -7.10
N PRO A 273 17.77 16.37 -8.31
CA PRO A 273 18.79 15.56 -8.99
C PRO A 273 20.20 15.77 -8.44
N THR A 274 20.45 16.91 -7.79
CA THR A 274 21.77 17.31 -7.29
C THR A 274 21.66 18.00 -5.93
N ALA A 275 22.78 18.09 -5.21
CA ALA A 275 22.88 18.81 -3.95
C ALA A 275 22.54 20.31 -4.10
N GLU A 276 22.87 20.91 -5.25
CA GLU A 276 22.54 22.30 -5.58
C GLU A 276 21.04 22.49 -5.73
N ALA A 277 20.38 21.64 -6.53
CA ALA A 277 18.94 21.69 -6.74
C ALA A 277 18.19 21.46 -5.43
N TRP A 278 18.65 20.50 -4.61
CA TRP A 278 18.09 20.28 -3.28
C TRP A 278 18.26 21.50 -2.38
N ARG A 279 19.45 22.10 -2.32
CA ARG A 279 19.70 23.31 -1.50
C ARG A 279 18.78 24.47 -1.88
N GLN A 280 18.52 24.66 -3.18
CA GLN A 280 17.61 25.71 -3.64
C GLN A 280 16.21 25.49 -3.10
N VAL A 281 15.63 24.30 -3.30
CA VAL A 281 14.28 23.97 -2.80
C VAL A 281 14.22 24.02 -1.27
N HIS A 282 15.23 23.45 -0.61
CA HIS A 282 15.31 23.35 0.84
C HIS A 282 15.42 24.73 1.52
N ALA A 283 16.09 25.70 0.89
CA ALA A 283 16.23 27.06 1.41
C ALA A 283 14.97 27.91 1.21
N THR A 284 14.28 27.76 0.07
CA THR A 284 13.10 28.57 -0.27
C THR A 284 11.83 28.07 0.40
N GLU A 285 11.71 26.77 0.64
CA GLU A 285 10.48 26.13 1.10
C GLU A 285 10.60 25.54 2.51
N TYR A 286 11.20 26.29 3.46
CA TYR A 286 11.37 25.79 4.82
C TYR A 286 10.03 25.33 5.43
N LEU A 287 9.92 24.02 5.62
CA LEU A 287 8.80 23.39 6.28
C LEU A 287 9.20 22.96 7.69
N PRO A 288 8.39 23.27 8.72
CA PRO A 288 8.61 22.70 10.02
C PRO A 288 8.50 21.17 9.93
N GLN A 289 9.41 20.48 10.63
CA GLN A 289 9.29 19.04 10.82
C GLN A 289 7.94 18.71 11.46
N ARG A 290 7.29 17.65 10.97
CA ARG A 290 5.95 17.28 11.41
C ARG A 290 5.91 15.86 11.95
N PRO A 291 5.93 15.69 13.28
CA PRO A 291 5.79 14.36 13.89
C PRO A 291 4.46 13.73 13.49
N PHE A 292 4.50 12.48 12.99
CA PHE A 292 3.31 11.77 12.52
C PHE A 292 2.19 11.77 13.57
N GLN A 293 2.51 11.43 14.81
CA GLN A 293 1.55 11.35 15.91
C GLN A 293 0.84 12.67 16.18
N LYS A 294 1.59 13.76 16.23
CA LYS A 294 1.03 15.10 16.49
C LYS A 294 0.07 15.52 15.38
N VAL A 295 0.45 15.31 14.12
CA VAL A 295 -0.40 15.66 12.98
C VAL A 295 -1.64 14.77 12.91
N LEU A 296 -1.49 13.47 13.16
CA LEU A 296 -2.63 12.56 13.20
C LEU A 296 -3.61 12.94 14.32
N ASP A 297 -3.11 13.28 15.51
CA ASP A 297 -3.93 13.72 16.65
C ASP A 297 -4.69 15.02 16.37
N GLN A 298 -4.02 16.01 15.74
CA GLN A 298 -4.67 17.24 15.27
C GLN A 298 -5.81 16.93 14.29
N LEU A 299 -5.54 16.09 13.29
CA LEU A 299 -6.55 15.68 12.31
C LEU A 299 -7.72 14.94 12.96
N LEU A 300 -7.45 13.97 13.84
CA LEU A 300 -8.49 13.22 14.56
C LEU A 300 -9.34 14.11 15.48
N SER A 301 -8.78 15.23 15.92
CA SER A 301 -9.49 16.29 16.65
C SER A 301 -10.29 17.24 15.75
N GLY A 302 -10.30 17.01 14.42
CA GLY A 302 -10.96 17.86 13.44
C GLY A 302 -10.23 19.18 13.14
N VAL A 303 -8.96 19.31 13.54
CA VAL A 303 -8.17 20.52 13.32
C VAL A 303 -7.54 20.48 11.92
N SER A 304 -7.77 21.54 11.15
CA SER A 304 -7.12 21.73 9.85
C SER A 304 -5.61 21.91 10.01
N ILE A 305 -4.83 21.17 9.21
CA ILE A 305 -3.36 21.17 9.26
C ILE A 305 -2.70 21.88 8.08
N HIS A 306 -3.48 22.40 7.13
CA HIS A 306 -2.97 22.93 5.87
C HIS A 306 -2.61 24.42 5.93
N HIS A 307 -3.14 25.16 6.90
CA HIS A 307 -2.91 26.61 7.03
C HIS A 307 -1.52 26.97 7.55
N GLU A 308 -0.96 26.20 8.47
CA GLU A 308 0.37 26.47 9.03
C GLU A 308 1.48 26.11 8.02
N ALA A 309 1.27 25.01 7.31
CA ALA A 309 2.17 24.50 6.30
C ALA A 309 1.45 23.42 5.48
N ALA A 310 1.81 23.20 4.21
CA ALA A 310 1.30 22.08 3.40
C ALA A 310 2.07 20.77 3.63
N VAL A 311 1.35 19.66 3.82
CA VAL A 311 1.93 18.30 3.95
C VAL A 311 2.26 17.77 2.56
N SER A 312 3.22 16.84 2.42
CA SER A 312 3.47 16.18 1.14
C SER A 312 2.34 15.21 0.76
N ALA A 313 2.21 14.86 -0.52
CA ALA A 313 1.27 13.81 -0.94
C ALA A 313 1.57 12.48 -0.25
N PHE A 314 2.84 12.17 -0.01
CA PHE A 314 3.23 10.98 0.75
C PHE A 314 2.83 11.10 2.23
N GLY A 315 2.97 12.28 2.84
CA GLY A 315 2.49 12.52 4.20
C GLY A 315 0.97 12.32 4.33
N ASN A 316 0.17 12.89 3.42
CA ASN A 316 -1.29 12.66 3.41
C ASN A 316 -1.63 11.18 3.20
N TYR A 317 -0.89 10.49 2.32
CA TYR A 317 -1.04 9.05 2.07
C TYR A 317 -0.75 8.22 3.33
N VAL A 318 0.31 8.53 4.07
CA VAL A 318 0.61 7.90 5.37
C VAL A 318 -0.48 8.20 6.41
N LEU A 319 -0.97 9.44 6.48
CA LEU A 319 -1.97 9.85 7.46
C LEU A 319 -3.29 9.10 7.25
N ILE A 320 -3.76 8.90 6.02
CA ILE A 320 -5.02 8.17 5.77
C ILE A 320 -4.92 6.68 6.14
N HIS A 321 -3.72 6.08 6.10
CA HIS A 321 -3.49 4.76 6.70
C HIS A 321 -3.64 4.78 8.24
N GLY A 322 -3.23 5.87 8.89
CA GLY A 322 -3.48 6.11 10.31
C GLY A 322 -4.97 6.11 10.65
N PHE A 323 -5.81 6.73 9.82
CA PHE A 323 -7.27 6.72 9.95
C PHE A 323 -7.86 5.31 9.77
N LEU A 324 -7.42 4.57 8.75
CA LEU A 324 -7.86 3.17 8.55
C LEU A 324 -7.58 2.33 9.78
N GLN A 325 -6.40 2.50 10.38
CA GLN A 325 -6.03 1.80 11.60
C GLN A 325 -6.92 2.18 12.79
N GLN A 326 -7.25 3.47 12.96
CA GLN A 326 -8.17 3.90 14.02
C GLN A 326 -9.56 3.27 13.87
N VAL A 327 -10.12 3.29 12.66
CA VAL A 327 -11.43 2.68 12.39
C VAL A 327 -11.39 1.17 12.66
N PHE A 328 -10.32 0.48 12.27
CA PHE A 328 -10.14 -0.95 12.56
C PHE A 328 -10.18 -1.23 14.08
N PHE A 329 -9.41 -0.51 14.88
CA PHE A 329 -9.38 -0.74 16.34
C PHE A 329 -10.67 -0.37 17.03
N VAL A 330 -11.28 0.77 16.67
CA VAL A 330 -12.56 1.19 17.27
C VAL A 330 -13.65 0.15 17.01
N ARG A 331 -13.70 -0.45 15.81
CA ARG A 331 -14.63 -1.54 15.53
C ARG A 331 -14.37 -2.78 16.35
N ASN A 332 -13.12 -3.23 16.41
CA ASN A 332 -12.76 -4.45 17.15
C ASN A 332 -12.91 -4.28 18.68
N ALA A 333 -12.79 -3.05 19.20
CA ALA A 333 -13.07 -2.76 20.60
C ALA A 333 -14.57 -2.73 20.92
N THR A 334 -15.41 -2.39 19.95
CA THR A 334 -16.88 -2.25 20.13
C THR A 334 -17.63 -3.54 19.84
N THR A 335 -17.05 -4.46 19.05
CA THR A 335 -17.73 -5.66 18.54
C THR A 335 -17.18 -6.92 19.20
N CYS A 336 -17.85 -7.44 20.25
CA CYS A 336 -17.44 -8.69 20.92
C CYS A 336 -18.08 -9.95 20.34
N LEU A 337 -19.19 -9.83 19.59
CA LEU A 337 -19.89 -10.95 18.96
C LEU A 337 -19.86 -10.81 17.43
N PRO A 338 -19.65 -11.91 16.67
CA PRO A 338 -19.66 -11.90 15.20
C PRO A 338 -20.98 -11.42 14.57
N ASP A 339 -22.10 -11.46 15.31
CA ASP A 339 -23.45 -11.08 14.85
C ASP A 339 -23.69 -9.56 14.89
N ALA A 340 -22.83 -8.84 14.16
CA ALA A 340 -23.06 -7.81 13.14
C ALA A 340 -24.18 -6.75 13.23
N THR A 341 -24.87 -6.48 14.35
CA THR A 341 -25.77 -5.29 14.43
C THR A 341 -25.11 -4.04 15.00
N SER A 342 -23.86 -4.12 15.47
CA SER A 342 -23.18 -3.01 16.12
C SER A 342 -22.72 -1.95 15.13
N SER A 343 -23.53 -0.91 14.95
CA SER A 343 -23.07 0.37 14.42
C SER A 343 -22.12 1.04 15.41
N LEU A 344 -21.13 1.76 14.89
CA LEU A 344 -20.33 2.65 15.74
C LEU A 344 -21.22 3.76 16.32
N GLY A 345 -20.88 4.22 17.53
CA GLY A 345 -21.60 5.32 18.17
C GLY A 345 -21.57 6.57 17.28
N MET A 346 -22.68 7.30 17.23
CA MET A 346 -22.85 8.47 16.37
C MET A 346 -21.79 9.57 16.62
N ASP A 347 -21.35 9.72 17.87
CA ASP A 347 -20.31 10.68 18.23
C ASP A 347 -18.96 10.32 17.62
N VAL A 348 -18.63 9.02 17.59
CA VAL A 348 -17.43 8.50 16.93
C VAL A 348 -17.50 8.74 15.42
N VAL A 349 -18.65 8.45 14.80
CA VAL A 349 -18.86 8.67 13.36
C VAL A 349 -18.71 10.15 13.01
N LYS A 350 -19.36 11.05 13.76
CA LYS A 350 -19.27 12.50 13.54
C LYS A 350 -17.85 13.03 13.73
N SER A 351 -17.17 12.61 14.79
CA SER A 351 -15.78 12.98 15.06
C SER A 351 -14.85 12.54 13.93
N MET A 352 -14.97 11.29 13.49
CA MET A 352 -14.18 10.76 12.38
C MET A 352 -14.51 11.44 11.05
N GLU A 353 -15.79 11.78 10.80
CA GLU A 353 -16.16 12.55 9.61
C GLU A 353 -15.57 13.96 9.60
N ALA A 354 -15.53 14.64 10.75
CA ALA A 354 -14.88 15.95 10.86
C ALA A 354 -13.37 15.82 10.60
N ALA A 355 -12.75 14.78 11.14
CA ALA A 355 -11.35 14.47 10.91
C ALA A 355 -11.04 14.17 9.42
N LEU A 356 -11.92 13.43 8.74
CA LEU A 356 -11.77 13.15 7.30
C LEU A 356 -11.94 14.40 6.44
N ARG A 357 -12.79 15.35 6.84
CA ARG A 357 -12.89 16.65 6.16
C ARG A 357 -11.59 17.45 6.31
N ALA A 358 -11.05 17.54 7.53
CA ALA A 358 -9.76 18.20 7.77
C ALA A 358 -8.61 17.54 6.98
N TRP A 359 -8.62 16.20 6.85
CA TRP A 359 -7.67 15.49 6.00
C TRP A 359 -7.88 15.81 4.51
N GLN A 360 -9.14 15.85 4.04
CA GLN A 360 -9.47 16.17 2.66
C GLN A 360 -9.02 17.59 2.27
N GLU A 361 -9.26 18.58 3.14
CA GLU A 361 -8.76 19.95 2.94
C GLU A 361 -7.23 20.00 2.81
N SER A 362 -6.51 19.21 3.63
CA SER A 362 -5.05 19.06 3.51
C SER A 362 -4.63 18.41 2.20
N TRP A 363 -5.35 17.37 1.75
CA TRP A 363 -5.11 16.73 0.46
C TRP A 363 -5.33 17.70 -0.69
N GLU A 364 -6.41 18.48 -0.68
CA GLU A 364 -6.75 19.47 -1.72
C GLU A 364 -5.76 20.63 -1.76
N ALA A 365 -5.27 21.08 -0.60
CA ALA A 365 -4.25 22.12 -0.50
C ALA A 365 -2.84 21.68 -0.93
N THR A 366 -2.61 20.38 -1.11
CA THR A 366 -1.28 19.83 -1.45
C THR A 366 -1.07 19.84 -2.95
N HIS A 367 -0.04 20.57 -3.42
CA HIS A 367 0.24 20.72 -4.86
C HIS A 367 0.44 19.39 -5.61
N GLU A 368 1.00 18.38 -4.94
CA GLU A 368 1.28 17.05 -5.49
C GLU A 368 0.01 16.18 -5.64
N SER A 369 -1.10 16.57 -5.01
CA SER A 369 -2.35 15.83 -5.06
C SER A 369 -3.00 15.93 -6.44
N THR A 370 -3.49 14.80 -6.91
CA THR A 370 -4.16 14.69 -8.21
C THR A 370 -5.11 13.50 -8.20
N LEU A 371 -6.22 13.65 -8.91
CA LEU A 371 -7.15 12.58 -9.22
C LEU A 371 -6.80 11.86 -10.54
N ASP A 372 -5.87 12.42 -11.32
CA ASP A 372 -5.45 11.85 -12.58
C ASP A 372 -4.37 10.77 -12.33
N PRO A 373 -4.68 9.49 -12.61
CA PRO A 373 -3.76 8.39 -12.37
C PRO A 373 -2.53 8.42 -13.30
N SER A 374 -2.57 9.18 -14.40
CA SER A 374 -1.46 9.35 -15.35
C SER A 374 -0.71 10.68 -15.16
N SER A 375 -1.05 11.46 -14.12
CA SER A 375 -0.39 12.71 -13.82
C SER A 375 1.11 12.53 -13.55
N PRO A 376 1.98 13.45 -14.04
CA PRO A 376 3.41 13.40 -13.77
C PRO A 376 3.76 13.64 -12.29
N LYS A 377 2.80 14.12 -11.49
CA LYS A 377 2.94 14.31 -10.03
C LYS A 377 3.00 12.99 -9.25
N GLY A 378 2.73 11.87 -9.91
CA GLY A 378 2.79 10.53 -9.33
C GLY A 378 1.48 10.09 -8.67
N PRO A 379 1.36 8.80 -8.33
CA PRO A 379 0.07 8.19 -8.00
C PRO A 379 -0.35 8.36 -6.53
N LEU A 380 0.48 8.93 -5.66
CA LEU A 380 0.20 8.96 -4.21
C LEU A 380 -1.06 9.75 -3.85
N GLY A 381 -1.31 10.88 -4.54
CA GLY A 381 -2.54 11.64 -4.38
C GLY A 381 -3.76 10.80 -4.74
N PHE A 382 -3.74 10.17 -5.91
CA PHE A 382 -4.81 9.31 -6.41
C PHE A 382 -5.06 8.11 -5.47
N ASN A 383 -3.99 7.41 -5.09
CA ASN A 383 -4.00 6.32 -4.11
C ASN A 383 -4.68 6.69 -2.79
N SER A 384 -4.42 7.90 -2.29
CA SER A 384 -4.99 8.38 -1.03
C SER A 384 -6.52 8.49 -1.11
N THR A 385 -7.07 8.77 -2.29
CA THR A 385 -8.54 8.85 -2.47
C THR A 385 -9.21 7.49 -2.38
N ALA A 386 -8.56 6.41 -2.82
CA ALA A 386 -9.07 5.05 -2.61
C ALA A 386 -9.12 4.70 -1.12
N LEU A 387 -8.11 5.10 -0.36
CA LEU A 387 -8.07 4.89 1.09
C LEU A 387 -9.10 5.76 1.81
N LEU A 388 -9.32 7.01 1.38
CA LEU A 388 -10.40 7.87 1.91
C LEU A 388 -11.76 7.18 1.80
N ARG A 389 -12.07 6.61 0.62
CA ARG A 389 -13.30 5.86 0.39
C ARG A 389 -13.38 4.62 1.30
N LEU A 390 -12.29 3.88 1.42
CA LEU A 390 -12.20 2.74 2.35
C LEU A 390 -12.50 3.16 3.79
N VAL A 391 -11.99 4.30 4.26
CA VAL A 391 -12.30 4.80 5.61
C VAL A 391 -13.80 5.13 5.73
N TYR A 392 -14.40 5.81 4.75
CA TYR A 392 -15.84 6.08 4.77
C TYR A 392 -16.69 4.81 4.80
N ILE A 393 -16.34 3.81 3.98
CA ILE A 393 -17.02 2.52 3.95
C ILE A 393 -16.87 1.83 5.30
N ARG A 394 -15.64 1.66 5.78
CA ARG A 394 -15.37 0.98 7.05
C ARG A 394 -15.85 1.78 8.25
N LEU A 395 -16.08 3.09 8.19
CA LEU A 395 -16.67 3.85 9.29
C LEU A 395 -18.17 3.56 9.42
N ASN A 396 -18.86 3.40 8.29
CA ASN A 396 -20.32 3.33 8.24
C ASN A 396 -20.86 1.90 8.12
N ALA A 397 -20.06 0.98 7.60
CA ALA A 397 -20.43 -0.41 7.35
C ALA A 397 -19.44 -1.37 8.03
N ASN A 398 -19.98 -2.32 8.80
CA ASN A 398 -19.18 -3.45 9.26
C ASN A 398 -19.12 -4.48 8.13
N THR A 399 -18.08 -4.44 7.31
CA THR A 399 -17.92 -5.40 6.22
C THR A 399 -17.39 -6.78 6.70
N GLY A 400 -17.46 -7.04 8.01
CA GLY A 400 -17.11 -8.32 8.63
C GLY A 400 -15.61 -8.66 8.63
N PRO A 401 -15.25 -9.73 9.36
CA PRO A 401 -13.91 -10.29 9.29
C PRO A 401 -13.72 -11.02 7.97
N GLY A 402 -12.67 -10.64 7.23
CA GLY A 402 -12.06 -11.41 6.15
C GLY A 402 -12.99 -11.79 5.00
N ARG A 403 -12.83 -11.14 3.84
CA ARG A 403 -13.42 -11.58 2.55
C ARG A 403 -12.81 -12.87 2.00
N HIS A 404 -12.22 -13.67 2.88
CA HIS A 404 -11.43 -14.86 2.60
C HIS A 404 -10.33 -14.66 1.54
N LEU A 405 -9.83 -13.42 1.35
CA LEU A 405 -8.78 -13.11 0.37
C LEU A 405 -7.45 -13.84 0.61
N VAL A 406 -7.25 -14.46 1.78
CA VAL A 406 -6.09 -15.30 2.05
C VAL A 406 -6.18 -16.67 1.37
N THR A 407 -7.40 -17.16 1.07
CA THR A 407 -7.61 -18.49 0.46
C THR A 407 -7.24 -18.51 -1.01
N ARG A 408 -7.36 -17.37 -1.70
CA ARG A 408 -7.20 -17.23 -3.15
C ARG A 408 -8.09 -18.17 -3.95
N ASP A 409 -9.23 -18.50 -3.37
CA ASP A 409 -10.27 -19.28 -4.02
C ASP A 409 -11.45 -18.34 -4.35
N PRO A 410 -11.77 -18.13 -5.64
CA PRO A 410 -12.91 -17.33 -6.05
C PRO A 410 -14.23 -17.75 -5.40
N MET A 411 -14.41 -19.06 -5.15
CA MET A 411 -15.62 -19.59 -4.56
C MET A 411 -15.73 -19.26 -3.07
N ASP A 412 -14.63 -19.39 -2.32
CA ASP A 412 -14.58 -18.97 -0.91
C ASP A 412 -14.82 -17.46 -0.77
N ILE A 413 -14.24 -16.66 -1.68
CA ILE A 413 -14.44 -15.21 -1.71
C ILE A 413 -15.90 -14.87 -2.00
N ALA A 414 -16.52 -15.51 -2.99
CA ALA A 414 -17.91 -15.30 -3.34
C ALA A 414 -18.85 -15.71 -2.19
N GLN A 415 -18.60 -16.86 -1.56
CA GLN A 415 -19.36 -17.31 -0.39
C GLN A 415 -19.21 -16.35 0.79
N ALA A 416 -17.99 -15.88 1.07
CA ALA A 416 -17.78 -14.86 2.11
C ALA A 416 -18.52 -13.55 1.78
N PHE A 417 -18.66 -13.21 0.50
CA PHE A 417 -19.40 -12.04 0.05
C PHE A 417 -20.91 -12.19 0.25
N THR A 418 -21.49 -13.36 -0.06
CA THR A 418 -22.94 -13.61 -0.02
C THR A 418 -23.45 -14.03 1.36
N ASN A 419 -22.63 -14.74 2.16
CA ASN A 419 -23.03 -15.29 3.46
C ASN A 419 -23.16 -14.22 4.55
N VAL A 420 -22.64 -13.01 4.32
CA VAL A 420 -22.90 -11.86 5.20
C VAL A 420 -24.35 -11.45 4.98
N LYS A 421 -25.28 -12.12 5.69
CA LYS A 421 -26.70 -11.74 5.69
C LYS A 421 -26.81 -10.29 6.15
N ALA A 422 -27.31 -9.41 5.27
CA ALA A 422 -28.07 -8.15 5.46
C ALA A 422 -27.79 -7.19 6.66
N HIS A 423 -26.79 -7.42 7.50
CA HIS A 423 -26.53 -6.68 8.74
C HIS A 423 -25.53 -5.53 8.53
N VAL A 424 -25.05 -5.35 7.30
CA VAL A 424 -24.09 -4.32 6.87
C VAL A 424 -24.73 -2.92 6.83
N CYS A 425 -26.06 -2.84 6.67
CA CYS A 425 -26.74 -1.63 6.22
C CYS A 425 -27.86 -1.17 7.17
N ASN A 426 -27.51 -0.68 8.36
CA ASN A 426 -28.42 0.19 9.10
C ASN A 426 -28.65 1.46 8.27
N ARG A 427 -29.76 1.46 7.52
CA ARG A 427 -30.22 2.57 6.68
C ARG A 427 -30.15 3.88 7.46
N SER A 428 -29.25 4.78 7.04
CA SER A 428 -29.01 6.05 7.74
C SER A 428 -28.37 7.08 6.81
N PRO A 429 -28.52 8.38 7.09
CA PRO A 429 -27.85 9.44 6.32
C PRO A 429 -26.32 9.32 6.25
N HIS A 430 -25.70 8.70 7.26
CA HIS A 430 -24.24 8.48 7.28
C HIS A 430 -23.83 7.36 6.32
N LEU A 431 -24.63 6.31 6.22
CA LEU A 431 -24.44 5.25 5.23
C LEU A 431 -24.58 5.79 3.80
N ASP A 432 -25.53 6.71 3.57
CA ASP A 432 -25.77 7.35 2.27
C ASP A 432 -24.50 8.06 1.74
N ARG A 433 -23.68 8.63 2.65
CA ARG A 433 -22.39 9.24 2.29
C ARG A 433 -21.37 8.20 1.83
N ALA A 434 -21.29 7.04 2.48
CA ALA A 434 -20.41 5.95 2.06
C ALA A 434 -20.88 5.32 0.74
N VAL A 435 -22.20 5.18 0.54
CA VAL A 435 -22.79 4.73 -0.73
C VAL A 435 -22.45 5.71 -1.85
N LEU A 436 -22.56 7.02 -1.61
CA LEU A 436 -22.17 8.05 -2.57
C LEU A 436 -20.69 7.93 -2.98
N GLN A 437 -19.79 7.63 -2.04
CA GLN A 437 -18.38 7.36 -2.35
C GLN A 437 -18.20 6.13 -3.26
N CYS A 438 -19.01 5.08 -3.07
CA CYS A 438 -19.00 3.89 -3.92
C CYS A 438 -19.50 4.19 -5.33
N ILE A 439 -20.56 5.00 -5.45
CA ILE A 439 -21.10 5.46 -6.74
C ILE A 439 -20.07 6.29 -7.50
N HIS A 440 -19.39 7.22 -6.83
CA HIS A 440 -18.30 7.99 -7.43
C HIS A 440 -17.10 7.12 -7.82
N ALA A 441 -16.79 6.06 -7.07
CA ALA A 441 -15.75 5.12 -7.45
C ALA A 441 -16.13 4.34 -8.71
N LEU A 442 -17.39 3.91 -8.82
CA LEU A 442 -17.93 3.16 -9.97
C LEU A 442 -18.05 4.02 -11.24
N SER A 443 -18.35 5.31 -11.10
CA SER A 443 -18.49 6.21 -12.24
C SER A 443 -17.17 6.44 -12.99
N VAL A 444 -16.02 6.33 -12.31
CA VAL A 444 -14.70 6.49 -12.92
C VAL A 444 -14.44 5.43 -14.01
N PRO A 445 -14.47 4.12 -13.73
CA PRO A 445 -14.24 3.11 -14.76
C PRO A 445 -15.32 3.07 -15.83
N ILE A 446 -16.58 3.44 -15.52
CA ILE A 446 -17.64 3.56 -16.54
C ILE A 446 -17.29 4.68 -17.52
N ARG A 447 -16.99 5.88 -17.03
CA ARG A 447 -16.64 7.05 -17.85
C ARG A 447 -15.36 6.87 -18.65
N VAL A 448 -14.35 6.19 -18.07
CA VAL A 448 -13.09 5.89 -18.77
C VAL A 448 -13.29 4.75 -19.79
N GLY A 449 -14.26 3.88 -19.57
CA GLY A 449 -14.51 2.67 -20.35
C GLY A 449 -14.03 1.43 -19.60
N ILE A 450 -14.97 0.55 -19.23
CA ILE A 450 -14.72 -0.63 -18.39
C ILE A 450 -13.68 -1.56 -19.03
N ALA A 451 -13.87 -1.87 -20.31
CA ALA A 451 -12.96 -2.69 -21.10
C ALA A 451 -11.56 -2.06 -21.25
N PHE A 452 -11.45 -0.74 -21.25
CA PHE A 452 -10.17 -0.02 -21.28
C PHE A 452 -9.48 -0.11 -19.92
N VAL A 453 -10.20 0.16 -18.83
CA VAL A 453 -9.68 0.04 -17.46
C VAL A 453 -9.18 -1.38 -17.19
N ALA A 454 -9.98 -2.40 -17.50
CA ALA A 454 -9.60 -3.80 -17.33
C ALA A 454 -8.23 -4.12 -17.94
N ARG A 455 -7.95 -3.59 -19.14
CA ARG A 455 -6.71 -3.86 -19.88
C ARG A 455 -5.54 -2.93 -19.54
N THR A 456 -5.78 -1.82 -18.86
CA THR A 456 -4.75 -0.77 -18.61
C THR A 456 -4.48 -0.51 -17.13
N GLN A 457 -5.30 -1.05 -16.23
CA GLN A 457 -5.20 -0.79 -14.79
C GLN A 457 -3.83 -1.14 -14.22
N THR A 458 -3.13 -2.15 -14.74
CA THR A 458 -1.79 -2.55 -14.27
C THR A 458 -0.74 -1.45 -14.38
N LEU A 459 -0.97 -0.44 -15.22
CA LEU A 459 -0.04 0.66 -15.44
C LEU A 459 -0.20 1.79 -14.44
N ASN A 460 -1.42 2.02 -13.94
CA ASN A 460 -1.72 3.20 -13.14
C ASN A 460 -2.44 2.91 -11.80
N TRP A 461 -2.96 1.70 -11.62
CA TRP A 461 -3.75 1.30 -10.47
C TRP A 461 -2.96 0.34 -9.60
N SER A 462 -3.09 0.55 -8.29
CA SER A 462 -2.41 -0.25 -7.27
C SER A 462 -3.38 -1.11 -6.47
N ILE A 463 -2.81 -1.98 -5.64
CA ILE A 463 -3.57 -2.91 -4.81
C ILE A 463 -4.61 -2.23 -3.90
N GLN A 464 -4.38 -1.00 -3.43
CA GLN A 464 -5.39 -0.30 -2.63
C GLN A 464 -6.65 0.06 -3.41
N HIS A 465 -6.54 0.33 -4.71
CA HIS A 465 -7.71 0.56 -5.54
C HIS A 465 -8.48 -0.75 -5.72
N SER A 466 -7.78 -1.86 -5.95
CA SER A 466 -8.42 -3.17 -6.02
C SER A 466 -9.18 -3.52 -4.73
N LEU A 467 -8.57 -3.28 -3.57
CA LEU A 467 -9.21 -3.49 -2.27
C LEU A 467 -10.39 -2.53 -2.06
N CYS A 468 -10.23 -1.25 -2.38
CA CYS A 468 -11.31 -0.26 -2.31
C CYS A 468 -12.49 -0.63 -3.21
N ASN A 469 -12.23 -0.99 -4.46
CA ASN A 469 -13.26 -1.34 -5.44
C ASN A 469 -14.05 -2.58 -5.00
N LEU A 470 -13.38 -3.57 -4.40
CA LEU A 470 -14.05 -4.71 -3.78
C LEU A 470 -14.98 -4.29 -2.63
N GLU A 471 -14.55 -3.33 -1.79
CA GLU A 471 -15.41 -2.81 -0.70
C GLU A 471 -16.57 -1.97 -1.23
N CYS A 472 -16.35 -1.21 -2.29
CA CYS A 472 -17.40 -0.47 -2.99
C CYS A 472 -18.44 -1.43 -3.55
N ALA A 473 -17.99 -2.49 -4.23
CA ALA A 473 -18.87 -3.54 -4.76
C ALA A 473 -19.68 -4.19 -3.64
N PHE A 474 -19.02 -4.56 -2.54
CA PHE A 474 -19.65 -5.12 -1.35
C PHE A 474 -20.71 -4.22 -0.76
N LEU A 475 -20.36 -2.98 -0.40
CA LEU A 475 -21.30 -2.07 0.23
C LEU A 475 -22.48 -1.75 -0.68
N LEU A 476 -22.22 -1.47 -1.95
CA LEU A 476 -23.25 -1.05 -2.89
C LEU A 476 -24.27 -2.17 -3.18
N ALA A 477 -23.81 -3.42 -3.35
CA ALA A 477 -24.71 -4.54 -3.57
C ALA A 477 -25.53 -4.91 -2.34
N HIS A 478 -24.92 -4.93 -1.14
CA HIS A 478 -25.64 -5.19 0.10
C HIS A 478 -26.64 -4.09 0.45
N TRP A 479 -26.30 -2.81 0.17
CA TRP A 479 -27.23 -1.70 0.33
C TRP A 479 -28.41 -1.79 -0.63
N LEU A 480 -28.17 -2.05 -1.92
CA LEU A 480 -29.24 -2.27 -2.89
C LEU A 480 -30.11 -3.47 -2.51
N HIS A 481 -29.53 -4.56 -2.06
CA HIS A 481 -30.28 -5.72 -1.59
C HIS A 481 -31.17 -5.37 -0.39
N ALA A 482 -30.65 -4.66 0.62
CA ALA A 482 -31.45 -4.20 1.76
C ALA A 482 -32.63 -3.31 1.31
N LEU A 483 -32.41 -2.39 0.37
CA LEU A 483 -33.49 -1.59 -0.21
C LEU A 483 -34.51 -2.45 -0.96
N SER A 484 -34.08 -3.48 -1.69
CA SER A 484 -35.00 -4.37 -2.41
C SER A 484 -35.94 -5.11 -1.45
N VAL A 485 -35.43 -5.59 -0.31
CA VAL A 485 -36.24 -6.28 0.72
C VAL A 485 -37.24 -5.33 1.36
N ASP A 486 -36.84 -4.10 1.69
CA ASP A 486 -37.74 -3.11 2.28
C ASP A 486 -38.84 -2.68 1.29
N VAL A 487 -38.49 -2.52 0.00
CA VAL A 487 -39.45 -2.19 -1.06
C VAL A 487 -40.41 -3.34 -1.34
N GLU A 488 -39.95 -4.59 -1.28
CA GLU A 488 -40.81 -5.78 -1.41
C GLU A 488 -41.84 -5.85 -0.25
N ALA A 489 -41.41 -5.51 0.97
CA ALA A 489 -42.26 -5.56 2.15
C ALA A 489 -43.21 -4.37 2.29
N SER A 490 -42.77 -3.16 1.93
CA SER A 490 -43.45 -1.89 2.27
C SER A 490 -43.69 -0.95 1.09
N GLY A 491 -43.33 -1.35 -0.14
CA GLY A 491 -43.47 -0.54 -1.34
C GLY A 491 -42.35 0.50 -1.52
N ILE A 492 -42.33 1.13 -2.70
CA ILE A 492 -41.27 2.08 -3.09
C ILE A 492 -41.20 3.32 -2.20
N ASP A 493 -42.33 3.75 -1.65
CA ASP A 493 -42.44 4.91 -0.75
C ASP A 493 -41.75 4.70 0.61
N SER A 494 -41.31 3.47 0.90
CA SER A 494 -40.48 3.16 2.08
C SER A 494 -39.06 3.72 1.99
N LEU A 495 -38.59 4.10 0.80
CA LEU A 495 -37.25 4.66 0.58
C LEU A 495 -37.19 6.14 0.97
N ARG A 496 -36.11 6.56 1.62
CA ARG A 496 -35.84 7.98 1.90
C ARG A 496 -35.64 8.78 0.60
N PRO A 497 -35.88 10.10 0.59
CA PRO A 497 -35.64 10.93 -0.59
C PRO A 497 -34.19 10.86 -1.12
N ASP A 498 -33.21 10.74 -0.22
CA ASP A 498 -31.80 10.62 -0.62
C ASP A 498 -31.46 9.22 -1.13
N GLU A 499 -32.08 8.16 -0.60
CA GLU A 499 -31.93 6.80 -1.14
C GLU A 499 -32.48 6.73 -2.57
N HIS A 500 -33.63 7.36 -2.85
CA HIS A 500 -34.16 7.48 -4.21
C HIS A 500 -33.15 8.15 -5.16
N LYS A 501 -32.53 9.26 -4.74
CA LYS A 501 -31.50 9.94 -5.56
C LYS A 501 -30.31 9.03 -5.82
N LEU A 502 -29.82 8.33 -4.79
CA LEU A 502 -28.66 7.43 -4.91
C LEU A 502 -28.98 6.24 -5.83
N VAL A 503 -30.15 5.61 -5.69
CA VAL A 503 -30.59 4.53 -6.60
C VAL A 503 -30.65 5.05 -8.04
N ASN A 504 -31.22 6.25 -8.26
CA ASN A 504 -31.29 6.85 -9.59
C ASN A 504 -29.90 7.15 -10.18
N MET A 505 -28.93 7.56 -9.36
CA MET A 505 -27.54 7.71 -9.80
C MET A 505 -26.94 6.38 -10.27
N VAL A 506 -27.16 5.28 -9.51
CA VAL A 506 -26.71 3.95 -9.92
C VAL A 506 -27.39 3.50 -11.21
N VAL A 507 -28.71 3.69 -11.33
CA VAL A 507 -29.45 3.39 -12.57
C VAL A 507 -28.86 4.15 -13.75
N SER A 508 -28.57 5.45 -13.59
CA SER A 508 -27.95 6.27 -14.64
C SER A 508 -26.60 5.71 -15.06
N LEU A 509 -25.76 5.29 -14.11
CA LEU A 509 -24.45 4.71 -14.40
C LEU A 509 -24.57 3.36 -15.12
N VAL A 510 -25.45 2.46 -14.67
CA VAL A 510 -25.62 1.14 -15.30
C VAL A 510 -26.18 1.27 -16.72
N ARG A 511 -27.05 2.27 -16.98
CA ARG A 511 -27.55 2.59 -18.33
C ARG A 511 -26.48 3.01 -19.33
N GLU A 512 -25.32 3.46 -18.87
CA GLU A 512 -24.17 3.76 -19.73
C GLU A 512 -23.35 2.51 -20.10
N THR A 513 -23.82 1.31 -19.74
CA THR A 513 -23.10 0.04 -19.91
C THR A 513 -23.95 -1.00 -20.64
N GLU A 514 -23.32 -2.11 -21.05
CA GLU A 514 -23.99 -3.25 -21.68
C GLU A 514 -24.87 -4.09 -20.73
N TRP A 515 -24.88 -3.78 -19.42
CA TRP A 515 -25.70 -4.47 -18.42
C TRP A 515 -26.96 -3.70 -18.01
N ALA A 516 -27.39 -2.76 -18.85
CA ALA A 516 -28.64 -2.02 -18.68
C ALA A 516 -29.89 -2.87 -18.99
N ASP A 517 -29.72 -3.98 -19.70
CA ASP A 517 -30.81 -4.81 -20.21
C ASP A 517 -31.73 -5.29 -19.07
N GLY A 518 -33.03 -5.05 -19.24
CA GLY A 518 -34.05 -5.48 -18.28
C GLY A 518 -34.24 -4.56 -17.06
N LEU A 519 -33.62 -3.36 -17.02
CA LEU A 519 -33.91 -2.32 -16.02
C LEU A 519 -35.18 -1.49 -16.33
N ASP A 520 -35.58 -1.44 -17.60
CA ASP A 520 -36.65 -0.60 -18.14
C ASP A 520 -37.96 -1.35 -18.42
N ASP A 521 -38.06 -2.60 -18.01
CA ASP A 521 -39.30 -3.36 -18.14
C ASP A 521 -40.37 -2.78 -17.21
N ALA A 522 -41.26 -1.96 -17.79
CA ALA A 522 -42.30 -1.21 -17.09
C ALA A 522 -43.32 -2.10 -16.36
N GLY A 523 -43.34 -3.41 -16.64
CA GLY A 523 -44.18 -4.39 -15.96
C GLY A 523 -43.57 -5.00 -14.69
N GLN A 524 -42.33 -4.64 -14.31
CA GLN A 524 -41.64 -5.27 -13.18
C GLN A 524 -41.79 -4.52 -11.86
N ASP A 525 -41.95 -5.31 -10.79
CA ASP A 525 -41.90 -4.88 -9.40
C ASP A 525 -40.61 -4.10 -9.08
N HIS A 526 -40.76 -2.99 -8.35
CA HIS A 526 -39.67 -2.09 -7.98
C HIS A 526 -38.57 -2.81 -7.18
N ALA A 527 -38.94 -3.74 -6.30
CA ALA A 527 -37.97 -4.53 -5.53
C ALA A 527 -37.06 -5.34 -6.45
N ARG A 528 -37.65 -6.05 -7.42
CA ARG A 528 -36.92 -6.85 -8.40
C ARG A 528 -36.00 -6.01 -9.29
N ARG A 529 -36.40 -4.79 -9.63
CA ARG A 529 -35.54 -3.85 -10.38
C ARG A 529 -34.31 -3.43 -9.58
N ILE A 530 -34.47 -3.16 -8.28
CA ILE A 530 -33.34 -2.84 -7.39
C ILE A 530 -32.41 -4.06 -7.23
N GLN A 531 -32.96 -5.27 -7.12
CA GLN A 531 -32.17 -6.50 -7.05
C GLN A 531 -31.32 -6.72 -8.30
N ARG A 532 -31.90 -6.53 -9.49
CA ARG A 532 -31.16 -6.58 -10.78
C ARG A 532 -30.07 -5.51 -10.86
N LEU A 533 -30.35 -4.32 -10.34
CA LEU A 533 -29.37 -3.23 -10.27
C LEU A 533 -28.15 -3.62 -9.42
N ALA A 534 -28.36 -4.37 -8.32
CA ALA A 534 -27.28 -4.91 -7.51
C ALA A 534 -26.42 -5.90 -8.31
N ALA A 535 -27.05 -6.87 -9.00
CA ALA A 535 -26.35 -7.84 -9.84
C ALA A 535 -25.55 -7.18 -10.97
N ALA A 536 -26.15 -6.23 -11.69
CA ALA A 536 -25.51 -5.48 -12.76
C ALA A 536 -24.30 -4.68 -12.24
N THR A 537 -24.44 -4.04 -11.07
CA THR A 537 -23.35 -3.30 -10.43
C THR A 537 -22.17 -4.21 -10.08
N ILE A 538 -22.43 -5.39 -9.51
CA ILE A 538 -21.36 -6.37 -9.23
C ILE A 538 -20.72 -6.86 -10.51
N ARG A 539 -21.51 -7.13 -11.56
CA ARG A 539 -20.97 -7.53 -12.86
C ARG A 539 -20.02 -6.46 -13.41
N ILE A 540 -20.43 -5.19 -13.42
CA ILE A 540 -19.56 -4.08 -13.86
C ILE A 540 -18.25 -4.07 -13.08
N TRP A 541 -18.29 -4.15 -11.75
CA TRP A 541 -17.07 -4.23 -10.94
C TRP A 541 -16.21 -5.43 -11.34
N ALA A 542 -16.79 -6.63 -11.46
CA ALA A 542 -16.07 -7.85 -11.85
C ALA A 542 -15.33 -7.69 -13.19
N GLU A 543 -15.97 -7.03 -14.17
CA GLU A 543 -15.35 -6.75 -15.47
C GLU A 543 -14.16 -5.80 -15.36
N THR A 544 -14.19 -4.82 -14.46
CA THR A 544 -13.03 -3.93 -14.24
C THR A 544 -11.80 -4.68 -13.75
N PHE A 545 -11.94 -5.86 -13.16
CA PHE A 545 -10.84 -6.71 -12.69
C PHE A 545 -10.33 -7.71 -13.73
N LYS A 546 -10.97 -7.80 -14.90
CA LYS A 546 -10.46 -8.62 -16.02
C LYS A 546 -9.19 -8.00 -16.61
N GLY A 547 -8.53 -8.75 -17.49
CA GLY A 547 -7.28 -8.33 -18.14
C GLY A 547 -6.04 -8.97 -17.50
N PHE A 548 -4.87 -8.48 -17.92
CA PHE A 548 -3.60 -8.94 -17.36
C PHE A 548 -3.43 -8.33 -15.97
N GLN A 549 -3.02 -9.13 -14.99
CA GLN A 549 -2.83 -8.67 -13.61
C GLN A 549 -1.41 -8.97 -13.14
N VAL A 550 -0.77 -7.99 -12.49
CA VAL A 550 0.56 -8.17 -11.88
C VAL A 550 0.49 -9.09 -10.66
N PHE A 551 -0.61 -8.99 -9.91
CA PHE A 551 -0.84 -9.74 -8.69
C PHE A 551 -2.10 -10.60 -8.82
N GLU A 552 -1.97 -11.89 -8.49
CA GLU A 552 -3.07 -12.86 -8.57
C GLU A 552 -4.27 -12.46 -7.71
N LEU A 553 -4.05 -11.73 -6.61
CA LEU A 553 -5.14 -11.30 -5.73
C LEU A 553 -6.21 -10.52 -6.49
N VAL A 554 -5.77 -9.66 -7.41
CA VAL A 554 -6.65 -8.80 -8.21
C VAL A 554 -7.51 -9.64 -9.14
N HIS A 555 -6.94 -10.69 -9.74
CA HIS A 555 -7.66 -11.65 -10.56
C HIS A 555 -8.69 -12.43 -9.73
N MET A 556 -8.31 -12.92 -8.54
CA MET A 556 -9.21 -13.69 -7.67
C MET A 556 -10.38 -12.84 -7.16
N ILE A 557 -10.16 -11.56 -6.89
CA ILE A 557 -11.23 -10.60 -6.58
C ILE A 557 -12.23 -10.52 -7.73
N GLY A 558 -11.76 -10.33 -8.97
CA GLY A 558 -12.63 -10.26 -10.15
C GLY A 558 -13.41 -11.55 -10.41
N ALA A 559 -12.76 -12.69 -10.27
CA ALA A 559 -13.39 -14.01 -10.41
C ALA A 559 -14.45 -14.24 -9.33
N GLY A 560 -14.16 -13.90 -8.07
CA GLY A 560 -15.13 -13.99 -6.98
C GLY A 560 -16.35 -13.09 -7.21
N LEU A 561 -16.13 -11.83 -7.62
CA LEU A 561 -17.23 -10.91 -7.96
C LEU A 561 -18.06 -11.41 -9.15
N SER A 562 -17.44 -12.08 -10.13
CA SER A 562 -18.18 -12.68 -11.26
C SER A 562 -19.16 -13.74 -10.77
N ILE A 563 -18.72 -14.63 -9.87
CA ILE A 563 -19.57 -15.65 -9.25
C ILE A 563 -20.70 -14.99 -8.46
N VAL A 564 -20.42 -13.93 -7.70
CA VAL A 564 -21.46 -13.18 -6.96
C VAL A 564 -22.49 -12.59 -7.92
N ALA A 565 -22.07 -12.01 -9.05
CA ALA A 565 -22.99 -11.48 -10.06
C ALA A 565 -23.91 -12.59 -10.62
N ASP A 566 -23.36 -13.79 -10.87
CA ASP A 566 -24.13 -14.94 -11.37
C ASP A 566 -25.13 -15.48 -10.35
N VAL A 567 -24.83 -15.36 -9.04
CA VAL A 567 -25.74 -15.78 -7.96
C VAL A 567 -26.88 -14.78 -7.74
N LEU A 568 -26.63 -13.48 -8.00
CA LEU A 568 -27.60 -12.41 -7.77
C LEU A 568 -28.51 -12.12 -8.98
N GLY A 569 -28.04 -12.38 -10.20
CA GLY A 569 -28.76 -12.15 -11.46
C GLY A 569 -29.66 -13.32 -11.83
#